data_AF-A0A4R1RS20-F1
#
_entry.id   AF-A0A4R1RS20-F1
#
_cell.length_a   1.000
_cell.length_b   1.000
_cell.length_c   1.000
_cell.angle_alpha   90.00
_cell.angle_beta   90.00
_cell.angle_gamma   90.00
#
_symmetry.space_group_name_H-M   'P 1'
#
loop_
_entity.id
_entity.type
_entity.pdbx_description
1 polymer ?
#
loop_
_entity_poly.entity_id
_entity_poly.type
_entity_poly.pdbx_seq_one_letter_code
_entity_poly.pdbx_strand_id
1 'polypeptide(L)' 'MKKDKEDFELVKDPESKKKNYIFQKDGITKKTGVFVIIVLVLLIVAVILSGVFFYFSSIGNH' A
#
# COMPACT_ATOMS: atom_id res chain seq x y z
N MET A 1 -32.69 34.37 26.12
CA MET A 1 -31.77 33.66 25.21
C MET A 1 -31.34 32.35 25.86
N LYS A 2 -31.86 31.22 25.37
CA LYS A 2 -31.47 29.88 25.82
C LYS A 2 -30.45 29.36 24.81
N LYS A 3 -29.28 29.03 25.32
CA LYS A 3 -28.07 28.58 24.64
C LYS A 3 -28.40 27.49 23.63
N ASP A 4 -28.11 27.79 22.37
CA ASP A 4 -28.23 26.91 21.21
C ASP A 4 -27.27 25.73 21.43
N LYS A 5 -27.84 24.62 21.89
CA LYS A 5 -27.15 23.34 21.92
C LYS A 5 -27.24 22.83 20.50
N GLU A 6 -26.20 23.09 19.74
CA GLU A 6 -25.90 22.34 18.52
C GLU A 6 -25.66 20.90 18.97
N ASP A 7 -26.75 20.15 19.06
CA ASP A 7 -26.75 18.72 19.27
C ASP A 7 -26.10 18.12 18.02
N PHE A 8 -24.77 17.96 18.06
CA PHE A 8 -24.09 16.96 17.27
C PHE A 8 -24.73 15.63 17.65
N GLU A 9 -25.80 15.26 16.94
CA GLU A 9 -26.30 13.90 16.88
C GLU A 9 -25.14 13.07 16.35
N LEU A 10 -24.28 12.65 17.29
CA LEU A 10 -23.55 11.41 17.24
C LEU A 10 -24.64 10.34 17.16
N VAL A 11 -25.23 10.18 15.97
CA VAL A 11 -26.06 9.06 15.60
C VAL A 11 -25.14 7.84 15.68
N LYS A 12 -24.97 7.35 16.91
CA LYS A 12 -24.57 5.99 17.21
C LYS A 12 -25.77 5.15 16.83
N ASP A 13 -25.91 4.98 15.53
CA ASP A 13 -26.80 4.02 14.90
C ASP A 13 -26.41 2.63 15.43
N PRO A 14 -27.17 2.04 16.37
CA PRO A 14 -26.75 0.83 17.08
C PRO A 14 -26.84 -0.43 16.23
N GLU A 15 -27.38 -0.34 15.00
CA GLU A 15 -27.48 -1.46 14.06
C GLU A 15 -26.60 -1.33 12.82
N SER A 16 -25.90 -0.21 12.65
CA SER A 16 -25.01 -0.10 11.50
C SER A 16 -23.77 -0.96 11.74
N LYS A 17 -23.62 -1.99 10.91
CA LYS A 17 -22.37 -2.73 10.66
C LYS A 17 -21.30 -1.77 10.12
N LYS A 18 -20.96 -0.69 10.83
CA LYS A 18 -19.77 0.13 10.60
C LYS A 18 -18.58 -0.75 10.95
N LYS A 19 -18.23 -1.62 10.00
CA LYS A 19 -17.00 -2.41 9.99
C LYS A 19 -15.82 -1.46 10.03
N ASN A 20 -15.42 -0.99 11.21
CA ASN A 20 -14.12 -0.42 11.57
C ASN A 20 -13.27 0.01 10.36
N TYR A 21 -13.73 1.00 9.57
CA TYR A 21 -13.02 1.43 8.35
C TYR A 21 -11.70 2.15 8.70
N ILE A 22 -11.55 2.55 9.96
CA ILE A 22 -10.32 3.14 10.50
C ILE A 22 -9.28 2.04 10.80
N PHE A 23 -9.71 0.82 11.13
CA PHE A 23 -8.83 -0.32 11.48
C PHE A 23 -8.79 -1.44 10.42
N GLN A 24 -9.50 -1.30 9.29
CA GLN A 24 -9.31 -2.20 8.13
C GLN A 24 -7.98 -1.96 7.40
N LYS A 25 -7.22 -0.92 7.77
CA LYS A 25 -5.88 -0.63 7.22
C LYS A 25 -4.87 -1.72 7.54
N ASP A 26 -5.01 -2.45 8.64
CA ASP A 26 -3.93 -3.30 9.16
C ASP A 26 -3.63 -4.50 8.24
N GLY A 27 -4.67 -5.06 7.60
CA GLY A 27 -4.52 -6.20 6.71
C GLY A 27 -4.15 -5.81 5.27
N ILE A 28 -4.84 -4.82 4.69
CA ILE A 28 -4.64 -4.45 3.28
C ILE A 28 -3.35 -3.63 3.14
N THR A 29 -3.07 -2.68 4.02
CA THR A 29 -1.83 -1.87 3.96
C THR A 29 -0.59 -2.76 4.13
N LYS A 30 -0.65 -3.78 5.00
CA LYS A 30 0.44 -4.75 5.15
C LYS A 30 0.63 -5.62 3.91
N LYS A 31 -0.45 -6.12 3.30
CA LYS A 31 -0.38 -6.91 2.06
C LYS A 31 0.16 -6.10 0.89
N THR A 32 -0.33 -4.87 0.69
CA THR A 32 0.16 -3.98 -0.36
C THR A 32 1.62 -3.59 -0.13
N GLY A 33 2.01 -3.29 1.10
CA GLY A 33 3.41 -2.97 1.44
C GLY A 33 4.37 -4.13 1.11
N VAL A 34 4.01 -5.36 1.48
CA VAL A 34 4.81 -6.56 1.15
C VAL A 34 4.88 -6.76 -0.37
N PHE A 35 3.78 -6.59 -1.10
CA PHE A 35 3.79 -6.68 -2.56
C PHE A 35 4.74 -5.67 -3.20
N VAL A 36 4.69 -4.41 -2.77
CA VAL A 36 5.57 -3.35 -3.28
C VAL A 36 7.05 -3.70 -3.03
N ILE A 37 7.39 -4.19 -1.84
CA ILE A 37 8.77 -4.61 -1.51
C ILE A 37 9.24 -5.73 -2.44
N ILE A 38 8.40 -6.76 -2.68
CA ILE A 38 8.74 -7.88 -3.57
C ILE A 38 9.02 -7.38 -4.99
N VAL A 39 8.14 -6.51 -5.52
CA VAL A 39 8.32 -5.92 -6.85
C VAL A 39 9.61 -5.10 -6.92
N LEU A 40 9.92 -4.33 -5.87
CA LEU A 40 11.15 -3.53 -5.83
C LEU A 40 12.41 -4.40 -5.91
N VAL A 41 12.46 -5.48 -5.14
CA VAL A 41 13.58 -6.43 -5.16
C VAL A 41 13.70 -7.10 -6.52
N LEU A 42 12.58 -7.52 -7.12
CA LEU A 42 12.54 -8.10 -8.47
C LEU A 42 13.13 -7.14 -9.51
N LEU A 43 12.77 -5.86 -9.45
CA LEU A 43 13.29 -4.86 -10.39
C LEU A 43 14.80 -4.65 -10.23
N ILE A 44 15.31 -4.61 -8.99
CA ILE A 44 16.76 -4.50 -8.74
C ILE A 44 17.50 -5.69 -9.35
N VAL A 45 17.02 -6.90 -9.13
CA VAL A 45 17.61 -8.12 -9.70
C VAL A 45 17.58 -8.07 -11.23
N ALA A 46 16.46 -7.66 -11.84
CA ALA A 46 16.33 -7.53 -13.28
C ALA A 46 17.32 -6.52 -13.87
N VAL A 47 17.53 -5.38 -13.21
CA VAL A 47 18.50 -4.36 -13.64
C VAL A 47 19.93 -4.90 -13.59
N ILE A 48 20.30 -5.58 -12.51
CA ILE A 48 21.63 -6.19 -12.37
C ILE A 48 21.86 -7.23 -13.48
N LEU A 49 20.90 -8.13 -13.70
CA LEU A 49 20.98 -9.15 -14.74
C LEU A 49 21.06 -8.53 -16.13
N SER A 50 20.28 -7.49 -16.41
CA SER A 50 20.33 -6.75 -17.67
C SER A 50 21.71 -6.14 -17.92
N GLY A 51 22.30 -5.51 -16.89
CA GLY A 51 23.64 -4.93 -16.99
C GLY A 51 24.74 -5.98 -17.23
N VAL A 52 24.70 -7.10 -16.50
CA VAL A 52 25.64 -8.22 -16.69
C VAL A 52 25.46 -8.88 -18.06
N PHE A 53 24.22 -9.09 -18.49
CA PHE A 53 23.91 -9.65 -19.80
C PHE A 53 24.38 -8.74 -20.93
N PHE A 54 24.17 -7.42 -20.81
CA PHE A 54 24.65 -6.44 -21.77
C PHE A 54 26.19 -6.42 -21.83
N TYR A 55 26.87 -6.44 -20.69
CA TYR A 55 28.34 -6.50 -20.63
C TYR A 55 28.88 -7.79 -21.27
N PHE A 56 28.31 -8.94 -20.94
CA PHE A 56 28.71 -10.23 -21.50
C PHE A 56 28.45 -10.30 -23.01
N SER A 57 27.27 -9.86 -23.45
CA SER A 57 26.91 -9.79 -24.88
C SER A 57 27.83 -8.85 -25.66
N SER A 58 28.22 -7.71 -25.07
CA SER A 58 29.15 -6.77 -25.70
C SER A 58 30.56 -7.33 -25.87
N ILE A 59 31.00 -8.26 -25.02
CA ILE A 59 32.33 -8.89 -25.11
C ILE A 59 32.36 -10.01 -26.15
N GLY A 60 31.24 -10.69 -26.39
CA GLY A 60 31.16 -11.79 -27.36
C GLY A 60 30.97 -11.36 -28.82
N ASN A 61 30.77 -10.06 -29.07
CA ASN A 61 30.53 -9.49 -30.40
C ASN A 61 31.72 -8.69 -30.95
N HIS A 62 32.89 -8.81 -30.30
CA HIS A 62 34.21 -8.35 -30.76
C HIS A 62 35.13 -9.56 -30.91
#